data_AF-A0A9D8UYS9-F1
#
_entry.id   AF-A0A9D8UYS9-F1
#
_cell.length_a   1.000
_cell.length_b   1.000
_cell.length_c   1.000
_cell.angle_alpha   90.00
_cell.angle_beta   90.00
_cell.angle_gamma   90.00
#
_symmetry.space_group_name_H-M   'P 1'
#
loop_
_entity.id
_entity.type
_entity.pdbx_description
1 polymer ?
#
loop_
_entity_poly.entity_id
_entity_poly.type
_entity_poly.pdbx_seq_one_letter_code
_entity_poly.pdbx_strand_id
1 'polypeptide(L)'
;MNQMISTLIALMHSQAAAKYPELQKTWITVSGRLAGQISGGPFVFDAQQCGHIDLLIRCLEDEFDPQNPNVELTMMVDTYKVMLSNIWIGAMYEIFRSLNQVNKEVFASKELSDIYRHLRMLRVSIEKHEIARDHKLKEPLQLVASPRNGDETDFREYDPKSPNKHYILPTSVHLDTGSVGWAPIDVDDAQRQPWLYRREISDRILCFWMNFNGIARVELSSSDD
;
A
#
# COMPACT_ATOMS: atom_id res chain seq x y z
N MET A 1 -22.72 -26.58 -15.86
CA MET A 1 -21.30 -26.97 -16.04
C MET A 1 -20.54 -26.33 -14.89
N ASN A 2 -19.98 -27.10 -13.96
CA ASN A 2 -19.25 -26.53 -12.82
C ASN A 2 -17.93 -25.94 -13.35
N GLN A 3 -17.81 -24.62 -13.36
CA GLN A 3 -16.54 -23.97 -13.68
C GLN A 3 -15.56 -24.21 -12.53
N MET A 4 -14.32 -24.56 -12.86
CA MET A 4 -13.25 -24.67 -11.86
C MET A 4 -12.93 -23.29 -11.31
N ILE A 5 -12.68 -23.19 -10.00
CA ILE A 5 -12.30 -21.92 -9.35
C ILE A 5 -11.03 -21.33 -9.97
N SER A 6 -10.07 -22.16 -10.37
CA SER A 6 -8.86 -21.72 -11.08
C SER A 6 -9.18 -21.01 -12.40
N THR A 7 -10.20 -21.47 -13.13
CA THR A 7 -10.67 -20.82 -14.37
C THR A 7 -11.30 -19.47 -14.07
N LEU A 8 -12.08 -19.36 -12.99
CA LEU A 8 -12.66 -18.08 -12.56
C LEU A 8 -11.58 -17.06 -12.18
N ILE A 9 -10.55 -17.49 -11.43
CA ILE A 9 -9.41 -16.64 -11.07
C ILE A 9 -8.68 -16.14 -12.32
N ALA A 10 -8.36 -17.05 -13.25
CA ALA A 10 -7.71 -16.66 -14.50
C ALA A 10 -8.55 -15.69 -15.32
N LEU A 11 -9.87 -15.91 -15.38
CA LEU A 11 -10.81 -15.05 -16.10
C LEU A 11 -10.87 -13.64 -15.48
N MET A 12 -10.93 -13.54 -14.15
CA MET A 12 -10.94 -12.25 -13.45
C MET A 12 -9.68 -11.43 -13.78
N HIS A 13 -8.49 -12.04 -13.71
CA HIS A 13 -7.26 -11.35 -14.07
C HIS A 13 -7.20 -10.97 -15.55
N SER A 14 -7.70 -11.83 -16.44
CA SER A 14 -7.77 -11.53 -17.88
C SER A 14 -8.72 -10.37 -18.17
N GLN A 15 -9.86 -10.30 -17.50
CA GLN A 15 -10.82 -9.20 -17.63
C GLN A 15 -10.24 -7.89 -17.09
N ALA A 16 -9.57 -7.91 -15.94
CA ALA A 16 -8.91 -6.74 -15.39
C ALA A 16 -7.80 -6.19 -16.32
N ALA A 17 -6.98 -7.09 -16.88
CA ALA A 17 -5.98 -6.75 -17.90
C ALA A 17 -6.61 -6.14 -19.17
N ALA A 18 -7.73 -6.70 -19.64
CA ALA A 18 -8.45 -6.18 -20.80
C ALA A 18 -9.08 -4.80 -20.55
N LYS A 19 -9.55 -4.53 -19.32
CA LYS A 19 -10.06 -3.20 -18.91
C LYS A 19 -8.95 -2.16 -18.82
N TYR A 20 -7.73 -2.59 -18.46
CA TYR A 20 -6.61 -1.71 -18.14
C TYR A 20 -5.30 -2.05 -18.90
N PRO A 21 -5.30 -2.08 -20.25
CA PRO A 21 -4.16 -2.56 -21.03
C PRO A 21 -2.90 -1.69 -20.87
N GLU A 22 -3.06 -0.36 -20.83
CA GLU A 22 -1.91 0.55 -20.69
C GLU A 22 -1.32 0.52 -19.27
N LEU A 23 -2.16 0.36 -18.26
CA LEU A 23 -1.71 0.21 -16.89
C LEU A 23 -0.98 -1.13 -16.69
N GLN A 24 -1.44 -2.21 -17.34
CA GLN A 24 -0.72 -3.48 -17.36
C GLN A 24 0.68 -3.33 -17.97
N LYS A 25 0.80 -2.66 -19.12
CA LYS A 25 2.11 -2.35 -19.75
C LYS A 25 3.00 -1.51 -18.84
N THR A 26 2.40 -0.56 -18.13
CA THR A 26 3.11 0.28 -17.14
C THR A 26 3.68 -0.59 -16.02
N TRP A 27 2.88 -1.49 -15.44
CA TRP A 27 3.34 -2.42 -14.41
C TRP A 27 4.45 -3.36 -14.90
N ILE A 28 4.35 -3.87 -16.13
CA ILE A 28 5.43 -4.67 -16.75
C ILE A 28 6.72 -3.84 -16.82
N THR A 29 6.63 -2.60 -17.28
CA THR A 29 7.79 -1.69 -17.36
C THR A 29 8.39 -1.41 -15.98
N VAL A 30 7.55 -1.04 -15.00
CA VAL A 30 7.96 -0.74 -13.63
C VAL A 30 8.60 -1.96 -12.95
N SER A 31 8.08 -3.17 -13.20
CA SER A 31 8.65 -4.42 -12.66
C SER A 31 10.09 -4.65 -13.11
N GLY A 32 10.38 -4.39 -14.40
CA GLY A 32 11.73 -4.47 -14.94
C GLY A 32 12.67 -3.43 -14.33
N ARG A 33 12.18 -2.20 -14.13
CA ARG A 33 12.96 -1.12 -13.48
C ARG A 33 13.28 -1.43 -12.03
N LEU A 34 12.28 -1.88 -11.26
CA LEU A 34 12.42 -2.29 -9.86
C LEU A 34 13.44 -3.42 -9.71
N ALA A 35 13.33 -4.48 -10.53
CA ALA A 35 14.26 -5.59 -10.48
C ALA A 35 15.67 -5.20 -10.94
N GLY A 36 15.81 -4.21 -11.83
CA GLY A 36 17.11 -3.65 -12.16
C GLY A 36 17.82 -2.99 -10.97
N GLN A 37 17.07 -2.56 -9.94
CA GLN A 37 17.63 -1.94 -8.73
C GLN A 37 17.87 -2.92 -7.58
N ILE A 38 17.21 -4.08 -7.60
CA ILE A 38 17.32 -5.14 -6.59
C ILE A 38 17.93 -6.34 -7.28
N SER A 39 19.25 -6.54 -7.15
CA SER A 39 20.11 -7.48 -7.90
C SER A 39 19.63 -8.95 -7.99
N GLY A 40 18.50 -9.22 -8.65
CA GLY A 40 17.90 -10.55 -8.77
C GLY A 40 16.56 -10.57 -9.50
N GLY A 41 16.39 -11.58 -10.37
CA GLY A 41 15.17 -11.81 -11.16
C GLY A 41 13.86 -12.10 -10.40
N PRO A 42 13.85 -12.67 -9.17
CA PRO A 42 12.58 -12.97 -8.47
C PRO A 42 11.68 -11.76 -8.23
N PHE A 43 12.27 -10.57 -8.00
CA PHE A 43 11.51 -9.34 -7.74
C PHE A 43 10.70 -8.85 -8.94
N VAL A 44 11.06 -9.25 -10.17
CA VAL A 44 10.22 -8.99 -11.36
C VAL A 44 8.85 -9.63 -11.17
N PHE A 45 8.84 -10.89 -10.71
CA PHE A 45 7.60 -11.65 -10.54
C PHE A 45 6.76 -11.09 -9.39
N ASP A 46 7.39 -10.74 -8.27
CA ASP A 46 6.66 -10.12 -7.14
C ASP A 46 6.02 -8.79 -7.54
N ALA A 47 6.76 -7.94 -8.26
CA ALA A 47 6.23 -6.67 -8.76
C ALA A 47 5.12 -6.86 -9.81
N GLN A 48 5.23 -7.85 -10.69
CA GLN A 48 4.17 -8.19 -11.65
C GLN A 48 2.93 -8.74 -10.96
N GLN A 49 3.08 -9.59 -9.93
CA GLN A 49 1.96 -10.05 -9.11
C GLN A 49 1.25 -8.87 -8.44
N CYS A 50 2.01 -7.92 -7.87
CA CYS A 50 1.45 -6.69 -7.33
C CYS A 50 0.70 -5.88 -8.40
N GLY A 51 1.22 -5.82 -9.63
CA GLY A 51 0.53 -5.21 -10.76
C GLY A 51 -0.79 -5.91 -11.12
N HIS A 52 -0.80 -7.24 -11.19
CA HIS A 52 -2.02 -8.02 -11.44
C HIS A 52 -3.09 -7.82 -10.36
N ILE A 53 -2.66 -7.73 -9.10
CA ILE A 53 -3.56 -7.42 -7.97
C ILE A 53 -4.06 -5.97 -8.06
N ASP A 54 -3.20 -5.00 -8.39
CA ASP A 54 -3.58 -3.59 -8.57
C ASP A 54 -4.68 -3.43 -9.64
N LEU A 55 -4.55 -4.10 -10.78
CA LEU A 55 -5.56 -4.08 -11.85
C LEU A 55 -6.92 -4.62 -11.36
N LEU A 56 -6.89 -5.73 -10.62
CA LEU A 56 -8.10 -6.34 -10.08
C LEU A 56 -8.76 -5.42 -9.05
N ILE A 57 -7.99 -4.87 -8.11
CA ILE A 57 -8.50 -3.94 -7.11
C ILE A 57 -9.10 -2.72 -7.78
N ARG A 58 -8.45 -2.14 -8.80
CA ARG A 58 -9.01 -1.00 -9.54
C ARG A 58 -10.35 -1.31 -10.18
N CYS A 59 -10.57 -2.53 -10.67
CA CYS A 59 -11.88 -2.94 -11.17
C CYS A 59 -12.94 -2.91 -10.05
N LEU A 60 -12.62 -3.48 -8.89
CA LEU A 60 -13.51 -3.46 -7.70
C LEU A 60 -13.73 -2.04 -7.15
N GLU A 61 -12.72 -1.17 -7.25
CA GLU A 61 -12.80 0.24 -6.89
C GLU A 61 -13.77 0.98 -7.83
N ASP A 62 -13.71 0.76 -9.14
CA ASP A 62 -14.63 1.42 -10.09
C ASP A 62 -16.07 0.89 -10.02
N GLU A 63 -16.25 -0.33 -9.53
CA GLU A 63 -17.57 -0.95 -9.31
C GLU A 63 -18.24 -0.46 -8.02
N PHE A 64 -17.55 0.36 -7.23
CA PHE A 64 -18.10 0.95 -6.03
C PHE A 64 -19.29 1.85 -6.36
N ASP A 65 -20.43 1.52 -5.80
CA ASP A 65 -21.64 2.33 -5.84
C ASP A 65 -22.21 2.45 -4.41
N PRO A 66 -22.12 3.64 -3.78
CA PRO A 66 -22.63 3.85 -2.43
C PRO A 66 -24.16 3.77 -2.33
N GLN A 67 -24.88 3.76 -3.47
CA GLN A 67 -26.33 3.64 -3.55
C GLN A 67 -26.78 2.23 -3.95
N ASN A 68 -25.86 1.26 -4.03
CA ASN A 68 -26.19 -0.09 -4.45
C ASN A 68 -27.22 -0.74 -3.50
N PRO A 69 -28.40 -1.16 -4.00
CA PRO A 69 -29.45 -1.72 -3.15
C PRO A 69 -29.12 -3.14 -2.64
N ASN A 70 -28.13 -3.83 -3.21
CA ASN A 70 -27.73 -5.18 -2.80
C ASN A 70 -26.64 -5.14 -1.72
N VAL A 71 -27.07 -4.90 -0.47
CA VAL A 71 -26.18 -4.73 0.69
C VAL A 71 -25.27 -5.95 0.91
N GLU A 72 -25.78 -7.18 0.77
CA GLU A 72 -25.00 -8.39 1.05
C GLU A 72 -23.85 -8.57 0.05
N LEU A 73 -24.13 -8.41 -1.25
CA LEU A 73 -23.10 -8.48 -2.29
C LEU A 73 -22.08 -7.35 -2.12
N THR A 74 -22.53 -6.12 -1.84
CA THR A 74 -21.65 -4.97 -1.61
C THR A 74 -20.72 -5.22 -0.42
N MET A 75 -21.23 -5.72 0.71
CA MET A 75 -20.41 -6.04 1.88
C MET A 75 -19.33 -7.09 1.58
N MET A 76 -19.69 -8.13 0.81
CA MET A 76 -18.74 -9.17 0.41
C MET A 76 -17.65 -8.61 -0.51
N VAL A 77 -18.04 -7.82 -1.53
CA VAL A 77 -17.12 -7.17 -2.47
C VAL A 77 -16.18 -6.21 -1.74
N ASP A 78 -16.70 -5.39 -0.82
CA ASP A 78 -15.90 -4.48 -0.02
C ASP A 78 -14.92 -5.22 0.89
N THR A 79 -15.33 -6.36 1.47
CA THR A 79 -14.44 -7.22 2.26
C THR A 79 -13.26 -7.72 1.42
N TYR A 80 -13.52 -8.23 0.20
CA TYR A 80 -12.45 -8.67 -0.70
C TYR A 80 -11.57 -7.53 -1.19
N LYS A 81 -12.15 -6.36 -1.47
CA LYS A 81 -11.43 -5.16 -1.87
C LYS A 81 -10.45 -4.73 -0.78
N VAL A 82 -10.87 -4.69 0.49
CA VAL A 82 -10.00 -4.39 1.63
C VAL A 82 -8.93 -5.48 1.80
N MET A 83 -9.32 -6.76 1.75
CA MET A 83 -8.38 -7.88 1.88
C MET A 83 -7.26 -7.82 0.82
N LEU A 84 -7.62 -7.67 -0.46
CA LEU A 84 -6.65 -7.55 -1.55
C LEU A 84 -5.78 -6.31 -1.41
N SER A 85 -6.36 -5.19 -0.97
CA SER A 85 -5.61 -3.95 -0.72
C SER A 85 -4.57 -4.13 0.39
N ASN A 86 -4.93 -4.83 1.48
CA ASN A 86 -3.99 -5.15 2.56
C ASN A 86 -2.86 -6.06 2.08
N ILE A 87 -3.17 -7.10 1.30
CA ILE A 87 -2.17 -8.00 0.69
C ILE A 87 -1.22 -7.19 -0.20
N TRP A 88 -1.76 -6.31 -1.04
CA TRP A 88 -0.96 -5.46 -1.93
C TRP A 88 -0.02 -4.52 -1.14
N ILE A 89 -0.51 -3.88 -0.08
CA ILE A 89 0.33 -3.02 0.78
C ILE A 89 1.48 -3.80 1.41
N GLY A 90 1.22 -5.00 1.96
CA GLY A 90 2.25 -5.85 2.55
C GLY A 90 3.32 -6.24 1.53
N ALA A 91 2.90 -6.71 0.34
CA ALA A 91 3.82 -7.09 -0.72
C ALA A 91 4.66 -5.91 -1.22
N MET A 92 4.04 -4.75 -1.47
CA MET A 92 4.75 -3.54 -1.89
C MET A 92 5.71 -3.02 -0.83
N TYR A 93 5.33 -3.08 0.46
CA TYR A 93 6.24 -2.75 1.55
C TYR A 93 7.49 -3.64 1.54
N GLU A 94 7.34 -4.95 1.34
CA GLU A 94 8.49 -5.88 1.33
C GLU A 94 9.41 -5.66 0.12
N ILE A 95 8.86 -5.35 -1.05
CA ILE A 95 9.64 -4.93 -2.23
C ILE A 95 10.47 -3.68 -1.89
N PHE A 96 9.83 -2.65 -1.33
CA PHE A 96 10.50 -1.37 -1.04
C PHE A 96 11.48 -1.49 0.15
N ARG A 97 11.19 -2.31 1.15
CA ARG A 97 12.10 -2.63 2.25
C ARG A 97 13.36 -3.30 1.70
N SER A 98 13.20 -4.27 0.81
CA SER A 98 14.31 -4.98 0.17
C SER A 98 15.13 -4.02 -0.69
N LEU A 99 14.48 -3.17 -1.49
CA LEU A 99 15.14 -2.11 -2.26
C LEU A 99 15.97 -1.18 -1.36
N ASN A 100 15.42 -0.73 -0.25
CA ASN A 100 16.11 0.18 0.67
C ASN A 100 17.34 -0.47 1.33
N GLN A 101 17.33 -1.79 1.49
CA GLN A 101 18.49 -2.51 2.02
C GLN A 101 19.63 -2.62 1.01
N VAL A 102 19.30 -2.86 -0.26
CA VAL A 102 20.32 -3.12 -1.31
C VAL A 102 20.77 -1.85 -2.03
N ASN A 103 19.91 -0.83 -2.14
CA ASN A 103 20.16 0.36 -2.92
C ASN A 103 19.62 1.62 -2.21
N LYS A 104 20.41 2.10 -1.24
CA LYS A 104 20.08 3.29 -0.44
C LYS A 104 20.08 4.58 -1.26
N GLU A 105 20.84 4.63 -2.35
CA GLU A 105 20.94 5.82 -3.20
C GLU A 105 19.62 6.12 -3.90
N VAL A 106 18.87 5.10 -4.32
CA VAL A 106 17.53 5.27 -4.91
C VAL A 106 16.57 5.96 -3.91
N PHE A 107 16.78 5.75 -2.61
CA PHE A 107 16.03 6.39 -1.53
C PHE A 107 16.49 7.80 -1.15
N ALA A 108 17.51 8.35 -1.82
CA ALA A 108 17.82 9.78 -1.72
C ALA A 108 16.70 10.64 -2.31
N SER A 109 15.87 10.08 -3.21
CA SER A 109 14.63 10.72 -3.64
C SER A 109 13.66 10.92 -2.48
N LYS A 110 13.29 12.17 -2.23
CA LYS A 110 12.27 12.53 -1.23
C LYS A 110 10.94 11.82 -1.50
N GLU A 111 10.54 11.72 -2.76
CA GLU A 111 9.27 11.08 -3.14
C GLU A 111 9.27 9.60 -2.80
N LEU A 112 10.32 8.87 -3.14
CA LEU A 112 10.41 7.45 -2.87
C LEU A 112 10.53 7.15 -1.37
N SER A 113 11.31 7.96 -0.65
CA SER A 113 11.40 7.89 0.81
C SER A 113 10.04 8.10 1.47
N ASP A 114 9.25 9.04 0.96
CA ASP A 114 7.90 9.29 1.45
C ASP A 114 6.90 8.17 1.12
N ILE A 115 6.96 7.60 -0.08
CA ILE A 115 6.17 6.41 -0.44
C ILE A 115 6.50 5.24 0.50
N TYR A 116 7.78 4.98 0.74
CA TYR A 116 8.20 3.89 1.63
C TYR A 116 7.80 4.13 3.08
N ARG A 117 7.87 5.39 3.54
CA ARG A 117 7.34 5.78 4.86
C ARG A 117 5.85 5.44 4.96
N HIS A 118 5.04 5.80 3.97
CA HIS A 118 3.61 5.47 3.92
C HIS A 118 3.34 3.96 3.91
N LEU A 119 4.04 3.20 3.08
CA LEU A 119 3.94 1.74 3.06
C LEU A 119 4.28 1.12 4.42
N ARG A 120 5.34 1.60 5.08
CA ARG A 120 5.72 1.13 6.42
C ARG A 120 4.64 1.44 7.45
N MET A 121 4.09 2.66 7.44
CA MET A 121 3.03 3.07 8.34
C MET A 121 1.83 2.13 8.23
N LEU A 122 1.36 1.93 7.00
CA LEU A 122 0.22 1.06 6.72
C LEU A 122 0.51 -0.39 7.09
N ARG A 123 1.66 -0.94 6.70
CA ARG A 123 2.01 -2.33 7.01
C ARG A 123 2.02 -2.61 8.51
N VAL A 124 2.58 -1.71 9.32
CA VAL A 124 2.61 -1.89 10.79
C VAL A 124 1.18 -1.86 11.35
N SER A 125 0.36 -0.90 10.94
CA SER A 125 -1.00 -0.79 11.43
C SER A 125 -1.93 -1.91 10.95
N ILE A 126 -1.75 -2.40 9.72
CA ILE A 126 -2.57 -3.48 9.14
C ILE A 126 -2.17 -4.84 9.73
N GLU A 127 -0.88 -5.17 9.76
CA GLU A 127 -0.44 -6.54 10.11
C GLU A 127 -0.23 -6.73 11.61
N LYS A 128 0.22 -5.68 12.32
CA LYS A 128 0.51 -5.77 13.75
C LYS A 128 -0.54 -5.14 14.63
N HIS A 129 -1.46 -4.35 14.06
CA HIS A 129 -2.39 -3.52 14.83
C HIS A 129 -1.64 -2.61 15.81
N GLU A 130 -0.54 -2.01 15.35
CA GLU A 130 0.33 -1.13 16.12
C GLU A 130 0.51 0.23 15.43
N ILE A 131 1.03 1.21 16.18
CA ILE A 131 1.44 2.51 15.62
C ILE A 131 2.85 2.40 15.07
N ALA A 132 3.11 3.01 13.91
CA ALA A 132 4.44 2.98 13.32
C ALA A 132 5.45 3.72 14.21
N ARG A 133 6.58 3.06 14.51
CA ARG A 133 7.63 3.56 15.43
C ARG A 133 7.15 3.77 16.88
N ASP A 134 6.20 2.96 17.36
CA ASP A 134 5.72 2.93 18.74
C ASP A 134 6.85 2.90 19.80
N HIS A 135 7.97 2.23 19.53
CA HIS A 135 9.16 2.20 20.41
C HIS A 135 9.76 3.58 20.73
N LYS A 136 9.44 4.62 19.95
CA LYS A 136 9.88 6.01 20.21
C LYS A 136 8.95 6.78 21.15
N LEU A 137 7.76 6.24 21.43
CA LEU A 137 6.75 6.89 22.23
C LEU A 137 7.18 6.86 23.71
N LYS A 138 7.37 8.05 24.31
CA LYS A 138 7.84 8.20 25.70
C LYS A 138 6.71 8.13 26.72
N GLU A 139 5.53 8.59 26.32
CA GLU A 139 4.32 8.64 27.13
C GLU A 139 3.16 8.07 26.31
N PRO A 140 2.19 7.38 26.94
CA PRO A 140 1.07 6.83 26.21
C PRO A 140 0.33 7.86 25.35
N LEU A 141 -0.13 7.42 24.17
CA LEU A 141 -0.85 8.28 23.23
C LEU A 141 -2.35 8.13 23.44
N GLN A 142 -3.05 9.24 23.65
CA GLN A 142 -4.50 9.24 23.64
C GLN A 142 -5.02 9.12 22.21
N LEU A 143 -5.76 8.06 21.94
CA LEU A 143 -6.47 7.80 20.71
C LEU A 143 -7.94 8.13 20.87
N VAL A 144 -8.57 8.52 19.76
CA VAL A 144 -10.00 8.78 19.69
C VAL A 144 -10.61 7.83 18.66
N ALA A 145 -11.73 7.21 19.00
CA ALA A 145 -12.47 6.35 18.08
C ALA A 145 -12.88 7.10 16.82
N SER A 146 -12.84 6.39 15.68
CA SER A 146 -13.27 6.89 14.38
C SER A 146 -14.11 5.81 13.69
N PRO A 147 -15.43 6.00 13.50
CA PRO A 147 -16.21 7.17 13.94
C PRO A 147 -16.33 7.26 15.47
N ARG A 148 -16.68 8.46 15.96
CA ARG A 148 -16.98 8.71 17.39
C ARG A 148 -18.35 8.16 17.76
N ASN A 149 -18.44 7.51 18.91
CA ASN A 149 -19.67 7.08 19.56
C ASN A 149 -20.33 8.21 20.35
N GLY A 150 -19.57 9.26 20.70
CA GLY A 150 -20.05 10.41 21.46
C GLY A 150 -20.07 10.21 22.98
N ASP A 151 -19.35 9.21 23.48
CA ASP A 151 -19.25 8.87 24.90
C ASP A 151 -17.79 8.66 25.35
N GLU A 152 -17.59 8.34 26.63
CA GLU A 152 -16.26 8.15 27.20
C GLU A 152 -15.48 6.97 26.57
N THR A 153 -16.17 6.05 25.88
CA THR A 153 -15.52 4.91 25.22
C THR A 153 -14.76 5.29 23.94
N ASP A 154 -14.96 6.54 23.47
CA ASP A 154 -14.22 7.10 22.36
C ASP A 154 -12.74 7.29 22.68
N PHE A 155 -12.39 7.50 23.95
CA PHE A 155 -11.03 7.77 24.35
C PHE A 155 -10.35 6.47 24.78
N ARG A 156 -9.24 6.14 24.12
CA ARG A 156 -8.42 4.97 24.47
C ARG A 156 -6.97 5.37 24.57
N GLU A 157 -6.27 4.76 25.51
CA GLU A 157 -4.83 4.99 25.67
C GLU A 157 -4.05 3.90 24.94
N TYR A 158 -3.08 4.32 24.12
CA TYR A 158 -2.11 3.43 23.49
C TYR A 158 -0.77 3.55 24.21
N ASP A 159 -0.39 2.51 24.96
CA ASP A 159 0.93 2.38 25.59
C ASP A 159 1.73 1.25 24.93
N PRO A 160 2.91 1.51 24.34
CA PRO A 160 3.74 0.49 23.70
C PRO A 160 4.27 -0.58 24.67
N LYS A 161 4.18 -0.34 25.98
CA LYS A 161 4.55 -1.30 27.03
C LYS A 161 3.37 -2.14 27.51
N SER A 162 2.14 -1.75 27.18
CA SER A 162 0.95 -2.51 27.56
C SER A 162 0.85 -3.79 26.72
N PRO A 163 0.48 -4.95 27.31
CA PRO A 163 0.19 -6.15 26.53
C PRO A 163 -1.05 -5.99 25.62
N ASN A 164 -1.92 -5.02 25.92
CA ASN A 164 -3.14 -4.75 25.16
C ASN A 164 -2.98 -3.58 24.18
N LYS A 165 -1.77 -3.37 23.65
CA LYS A 165 -1.41 -2.25 22.77
C LYS A 165 -1.96 -2.40 21.35
N HIS A 166 -3.28 -2.34 21.22
CA HIS A 166 -3.94 -2.47 19.93
C HIS A 166 -4.33 -1.11 19.38
N TYR A 167 -3.82 -0.80 18.20
CA TYR A 167 -4.24 0.33 17.38
C TYR A 167 -5.35 -0.13 16.44
N ILE A 168 -6.52 0.51 16.55
CA ILE A 168 -7.60 0.36 15.58
C ILE A 168 -7.34 1.33 14.44
N LEU A 169 -6.88 0.81 13.31
CA LEU A 169 -6.60 1.62 12.12
C LEU A 169 -7.93 2.11 11.49
N PRO A 170 -8.20 3.44 11.46
CA PRO A 170 -9.35 3.96 10.75
C PRO A 170 -9.23 3.59 9.27
N THR A 171 -10.29 2.98 8.74
CA THR A 171 -10.38 2.52 7.35
C THR A 171 -11.64 3.12 6.72
N SER A 172 -11.53 3.59 5.49
CA SER A 172 -12.65 4.20 4.75
C SER A 172 -12.54 3.88 3.27
N VAL A 173 -13.59 4.17 2.51
CA VAL A 173 -13.63 4.08 1.06
C VAL A 173 -13.80 5.49 0.51
N HIS A 174 -12.94 5.90 -0.42
CA HIS A 174 -13.07 7.18 -1.10
C HIS A 174 -14.34 7.18 -1.96
N LEU A 175 -15.24 8.13 -1.71
CA LEU A 175 -16.57 8.13 -2.32
C LEU A 175 -16.53 8.22 -3.86
N ASP A 176 -15.60 8.99 -4.42
CA ASP A 176 -15.55 9.19 -5.88
C ASP A 176 -14.83 8.07 -6.64
N THR A 177 -13.88 7.37 -5.99
CA THR A 177 -12.99 6.42 -6.68
C THR A 177 -13.16 4.99 -6.21
N GLY A 178 -13.93 4.77 -5.15
CA GLY A 178 -14.07 3.47 -4.47
C GLY A 178 -12.79 2.97 -3.80
N SER A 179 -11.73 3.78 -3.74
CA SER A 179 -10.43 3.34 -3.24
C SER A 179 -10.42 3.17 -1.73
N VAL A 180 -9.84 2.06 -1.27
CA VAL A 180 -9.63 1.82 0.16
C VAL A 180 -8.58 2.80 0.68
N GLY A 181 -8.91 3.48 1.76
CA GLY A 181 -8.03 4.41 2.45
C GLY A 181 -7.90 4.08 3.92
N TRP A 182 -6.76 4.46 4.49
CA TRP A 182 -6.49 4.33 5.91
C TRP A 182 -5.88 5.61 6.47
N ALA A 183 -6.05 5.85 7.77
CA ALA A 183 -5.41 6.94 8.47
C ALA A 183 -4.39 6.40 9.51
N PRO A 184 -3.19 5.94 9.10
CA PRO A 184 -2.21 5.43 10.03
C PRO A 184 -1.51 6.56 10.80
N ILE A 185 -0.96 6.21 11.97
CA ILE A 185 -0.17 7.12 12.81
C ILE A 185 1.32 6.73 12.71
N ASP A 186 2.20 7.71 12.57
CA ASP A 186 3.66 7.57 12.79
C ASP A 186 4.02 8.42 14.01
N VAL A 187 4.74 7.84 14.98
CA VAL A 187 5.12 8.56 16.21
C VAL A 187 5.94 9.83 15.91
N ASP A 188 6.76 9.82 14.86
CA ASP A 188 7.56 10.99 14.49
C ASP A 188 6.71 12.15 13.93
N ASP A 189 5.46 11.87 13.53
CA ASP A 189 4.53 12.85 12.94
C ASP A 189 3.09 12.62 13.42
N ALA A 190 2.92 12.40 14.73
CA ALA A 190 1.64 11.96 15.31
C ALA A 190 0.48 12.95 15.10
N GLN A 191 0.79 14.23 14.82
CA GLN A 191 -0.20 15.26 14.51
C GLN A 191 -0.73 15.19 13.07
N ARG A 192 0.01 14.59 12.15
CA ARG A 192 -0.44 14.36 10.78
C ARG A 192 -0.95 12.94 10.66
N GLN A 193 -2.27 12.81 10.58
CA GLN A 193 -2.96 11.57 10.26
C GLN A 193 -3.47 11.66 8.82
N PRO A 194 -2.60 11.54 7.80
CA PRO A 194 -3.06 11.62 6.43
C PRO A 194 -3.95 10.42 6.11
N TRP A 195 -5.04 10.67 5.39
CA TRP A 195 -5.70 9.61 4.66
C TRP A 195 -4.77 9.17 3.52
N LEU A 196 -4.43 7.89 3.52
CA LEU A 196 -3.60 7.27 2.51
C LEU A 196 -4.47 6.31 1.72
N TYR A 197 -4.78 6.66 0.48
CA TYR A 197 -5.60 5.83 -0.40
C TYR A 197 -4.73 4.89 -1.22
N ARG A 198 -5.15 3.63 -1.31
CA ARG A 198 -4.42 2.57 -2.01
C ARG A 198 -4.13 2.94 -3.47
N ARG A 199 -5.12 3.51 -4.17
CA ARG A 199 -4.99 3.91 -5.59
C ARG A 199 -3.97 5.02 -5.78
N GLU A 200 -4.00 6.02 -4.91
CA GLU A 200 -3.01 7.11 -4.93
C GLU A 200 -1.60 6.62 -4.64
N ILE A 201 -1.42 5.68 -3.71
CA ILE A 201 -0.09 5.08 -3.44
C ILE A 201 0.41 4.35 -4.68
N SER A 202 -0.45 3.55 -5.33
CA SER A 202 -0.12 2.84 -6.56
C SER A 202 0.25 3.81 -7.69
N ASP A 203 -0.54 4.85 -7.90
CA ASP A 203 -0.28 5.87 -8.92
C ASP A 203 1.05 6.61 -8.67
N ARG A 204 1.36 6.96 -7.41
CA ARG A 204 2.65 7.55 -7.04
C ARG A 204 3.83 6.63 -7.32
N ILE A 205 3.70 5.34 -7.01
CA ILE A 205 4.74 4.34 -7.30
C ILE A 205 4.98 4.25 -8.80
N LEU A 206 3.91 4.11 -9.59
CA LEU A 206 4.00 4.02 -11.04
C LEU A 206 4.60 5.29 -11.66
N CYS A 207 4.14 6.46 -11.22
CA CYS A 207 4.64 7.75 -11.70
C CYS A 207 6.13 7.90 -11.41
N PHE A 208 6.57 7.63 -10.17
CA PHE A 208 7.97 7.68 -9.80
C PHE A 208 8.82 6.78 -10.71
N TRP A 209 8.43 5.51 -10.86
CA TRP A 209 9.22 4.55 -11.62
C TRP A 209 9.20 4.79 -13.12
N MET A 210 8.12 5.32 -13.68
CA MET A 210 8.04 5.69 -15.10
C MET A 210 8.92 6.90 -15.44
N ASN A 211 9.14 7.80 -14.47
CA ASN A 211 10.02 8.96 -14.62
C ASN A 211 11.46 8.71 -14.13
N PHE A 212 11.73 7.54 -13.53
CA PHE A 212 13.05 7.19 -13.03
C PHE A 212 14.04 6.91 -14.17
N ASN A 213 15.07 7.76 -14.28
CA ASN A 213 16.11 7.68 -15.32
C ASN A 213 17.41 6.99 -14.86
N GLY A 214 17.38 6.27 -13.72
CA GLY A 214 18.57 5.70 -13.11
C GLY A 214 19.27 6.66 -12.16
N ILE A 215 20.19 6.12 -11.35
CA ILE A 215 21.13 6.95 -10.59
C ILE A 215 22.25 7.31 -11.56
N ALA A 216 22.50 8.61 -11.77
CA ALA A 216 23.71 9.05 -12.45
C ALA A 216 24.90 8.51 -11.64
N ARG A 217 25.62 7.52 -12.18
CA ARG A 217 26.89 7.11 -11.59
C ARG A 217 27.77 8.33 -11.63
N VAL A 218 28.09 8.88 -10.47
CA VAL A 218 29.21 9.82 -10.35
C VAL A 218 30.40 9.04 -10.88
N GLU A 219 30.89 9.41 -12.06
CA GLU A 219 32.18 8.96 -12.54
C GLU A 219 33.16 9.35 -11.44
N LEU A 220 33.62 8.35 -10.68
CA LEU A 220 34.81 8.51 -9.87
C LEU A 220 35.90 8.84 -10.87
N SER A 221 36.20 10.13 -11.01
CA SER A 221 37.41 10.57 -11.67
C SER A 221 38.53 9.79 -10.99
N SER A 222 39.12 8.86 -11.72
CA SER A 222 40.45 8.35 -11.43
C SER A 222 41.34 9.57 -11.30
N SER A 223 41.60 10.00 -10.06
CA SER A 223 42.73 10.84 -9.77
C SER A 223 43.96 9.95 -9.95
N ASP A 224 44.38 9.84 -11.21
CA ASP A 224 45.78 9.69 -11.54
C ASP A 224 46.48 10.95 -11.02
N ASP A 225 47.22 10.78 -9.92
CA ASP A 225 48.60 11.25 -9.70
C ASP A 225 49.05 10.96 -8.25
#